data_AF-T1GZS0-F1
#
_entry.id   AF-T1GZS0-F1
#
_cell.length_a   1.000
_cell.length_b   1.000
_cell.length_c   1.000
_cell.angle_alpha   90.00
_cell.angle_beta   90.00
_cell.angle_gamma   90.00
#
_symmetry.space_group_name_H-M   'P 1'
#
loop_
_entity.id
_entity.type
_entity.pdbx_description
1 polymer ?
#
loop_
_entity_poly.entity_id
_entity_poly.type
_entity_poly.pdbx_seq_one_letter_code
_entity_poly.pdbx_strand_id
1 'polypeptide(L)'
;MSLVEEIRSSWLILLFGCILYTGGMCVLFWNEGRAVHITLSLGEALEDTVTIDPYAEPEENAIYDNRIVHFTGPLLIGEPLTEPDYNIHIMAVKLKRRVQMFQWVEESVESNFGGSVSSEDNNERNYYYYQDWRDKLIDHRRFYIQTGHHNPDKFPVESQTQIADLVKIGQFEIGLESKKKIEEYTEFTSDTRPEEPEIKLHMGFYYHTNDVFNPEIGDLRILFSFAGMEGEVYTVVGKLHQNRLV
;
A
#
# COMPACT_ATOMS: atom_id res chain seq x y z
N MET A 1 -15.70 30.53 -53.05
CA MET A 1 -14.41 30.27 -52.39
C MET A 1 -14.04 28.84 -52.69
N SER A 2 -12.86 28.63 -53.25
CA SER A 2 -12.41 27.33 -53.74
C SER A 2 -11.94 26.47 -52.56
N LEU A 3 -12.19 25.17 -52.61
CA LEU A 3 -11.70 24.15 -51.64
C LEU A 3 -10.19 24.30 -51.34
N VAL A 4 -9.43 24.80 -52.32
CA VAL A 4 -7.99 25.04 -52.24
C VAL A 4 -7.65 26.20 -51.28
N GLU A 5 -8.50 27.22 -51.16
CA GLU A 5 -8.28 28.39 -50.29
C GLU A 5 -8.51 28.03 -48.81
N GLU A 6 -9.50 27.18 -48.51
CA GLU A 6 -9.77 26.67 -47.17
C GLU A 6 -8.68 25.72 -46.66
N ILE A 7 -8.18 24.82 -47.53
CA ILE A 7 -7.06 23.93 -47.21
C ILE A 7 -5.79 24.74 -46.92
N ARG A 8 -5.54 25.81 -47.68
CA ARG A 8 -4.38 26.68 -47.47
C ARG A 8 -4.48 27.47 -46.16
N SER A 9 -5.69 27.83 -45.73
CA SER A 9 -5.92 28.51 -44.45
C SER A 9 -5.75 27.58 -43.24
N SER A 10 -6.16 26.31 -43.37
CA SER A 10 -6.27 25.36 -42.24
C SER A 10 -5.21 24.25 -42.23
N TRP A 11 -4.15 24.36 -43.04
CA TRP A 11 -3.16 23.29 -43.25
C TRP A 11 -2.45 22.81 -41.96
N LEU A 12 -2.21 23.71 -41.00
CA LEU A 12 -1.60 23.36 -39.70
C LEU A 12 -2.53 22.49 -38.84
N ILE A 13 -3.82 22.81 -38.83
CA ILE A 13 -4.84 22.05 -38.09
C ILE A 13 -5.00 20.67 -38.73
N LEU A 14 -5.00 20.59 -40.06
CA LEU A 14 -5.03 19.33 -40.80
C LEU A 14 -3.80 18.47 -40.48
N LEU A 15 -2.59 19.03 -40.51
CA LEU A 15 -1.36 18.33 -40.18
C LEU A 15 -1.39 17.79 -38.74
N PHE A 16 -1.80 18.62 -37.79
CA PHE A 16 -1.94 18.21 -36.40
C PHE A 16 -2.98 17.10 -36.23
N GLY A 17 -4.13 17.20 -36.91
CA GLY A 17 -5.15 16.17 -36.93
C GLY A 17 -4.65 14.85 -37.51
N CYS A 18 -3.86 14.88 -38.59
CA CYS A 18 -3.24 13.67 -39.17
C CYS A 18 -2.21 13.04 -38.21
N ILE A 19 -1.41 13.85 -37.52
CA ILE A 19 -0.47 13.37 -36.50
C ILE A 19 -1.23 12.72 -35.35
N LEU A 20 -2.28 13.37 -34.84
CA LEU A 20 -3.07 12.88 -33.71
C LEU A 20 -3.84 11.60 -34.08
N TYR A 21 -4.39 11.52 -35.30
CA TYR A 21 -5.02 10.32 -35.84
C TYR A 21 -4.03 9.14 -35.92
N THR A 22 -2.86 9.38 -36.50
CA THR A 22 -1.83 8.33 -36.66
C THR A 22 -1.30 7.88 -35.29
N GLY A 23 -1.01 8.84 -34.41
CA GLY A 23 -0.57 8.56 -33.04
C GLY A 23 -1.60 7.80 -32.23
N GLY A 24 -2.88 8.18 -32.33
CA GLY A 24 -3.99 7.47 -31.71
C GLY A 24 -4.09 6.02 -32.18
N MET A 25 -3.96 5.79 -33.49
CA MET A 25 -3.97 4.44 -34.07
C MET A 25 -2.79 3.58 -33.57
N CYS A 26 -1.58 4.15 -33.48
CA CYS A 26 -0.42 3.45 -32.92
C CYS A 26 -0.61 3.08 -31.45
N VAL A 27 -1.17 3.99 -30.64
CA VAL A 27 -1.46 3.75 -29.22
C VAL A 27 -2.52 2.66 -29.06
N LEU A 28 -3.58 2.69 -29.87
CA LEU A 28 -4.62 1.65 -29.86
C LEU A 28 -4.04 0.29 -30.25
N PHE A 29 -3.26 0.21 -31.32
CA PHE A 29 -2.63 -1.03 -31.75
C PHE A 29 -1.69 -1.61 -30.69
N TRP A 30 -0.90 -0.75 -30.04
CA TRP A 30 -0.05 -1.17 -28.92
C TRP A 30 -0.88 -1.73 -27.76
N ASN A 31 -1.98 -1.04 -27.41
CA ASN A 31 -2.84 -1.44 -26.30
C ASN A 31 -3.57 -2.75 -26.59
N GLU A 32 -4.13 -2.91 -27.78
CA GLU A 32 -4.80 -4.14 -28.23
C GLU A 32 -3.81 -5.30 -28.35
N GLY A 33 -2.63 -5.07 -28.94
CA GLY A 33 -1.58 -6.08 -29.01
C GLY A 33 -1.18 -6.59 -27.64
N ARG A 34 -1.01 -5.68 -26.67
CA ARG A 34 -0.75 -6.05 -25.27
C ARG A 34 -1.92 -6.84 -24.67
N ALA A 35 -3.17 -6.43 -24.90
CA ALA A 35 -4.35 -7.11 -24.37
C ALA A 35 -4.49 -8.54 -24.91
N VAL A 36 -4.21 -8.73 -26.21
CA VAL A 36 -4.24 -10.06 -26.86
C VAL A 36 -3.12 -10.95 -26.31
N HIS A 37 -1.89 -10.45 -26.20
CA HIS A 37 -0.78 -11.21 -25.63
C HIS A 37 -1.04 -11.63 -24.18
N ILE A 38 -1.62 -10.75 -23.36
CA ILE A 38 -2.00 -11.08 -21.99
C ILE A 38 -3.08 -12.17 -21.97
N THR A 39 -4.11 -12.05 -22.80
CA THR A 39 -5.20 -13.04 -22.85
C THR A 39 -4.68 -14.42 -23.26
N LEU A 40 -3.81 -14.48 -24.27
CA LEU A 40 -3.20 -15.75 -24.72
C LEU A 40 -2.31 -16.36 -23.64
N SER A 41 -1.40 -15.57 -23.06
CA SER A 41 -0.49 -16.07 -22.00
C SER A 41 -1.23 -16.50 -20.74
N LEU A 42 -2.32 -15.82 -20.36
CA LEU A 42 -3.19 -16.27 -19.26
C LEU A 42 -3.93 -17.55 -19.60
N GLY A 43 -4.39 -17.72 -20.85
CA GLY A 43 -5.01 -18.96 -21.31
C GLY A 43 -4.04 -20.14 -21.25
N GLU A 44 -2.83 -19.97 -21.79
CA GLU A 44 -1.74 -20.96 -21.72
C GLU A 44 -1.38 -21.28 -20.26
N ALA A 45 -1.24 -20.25 -19.41
CA ALA A 45 -0.94 -20.43 -18.00
C ALA A 45 -2.05 -21.18 -17.26
N LEU A 46 -3.32 -20.89 -17.54
CA LEU A 46 -4.48 -21.55 -16.93
C LEU A 46 -4.58 -23.02 -17.35
N GLU A 47 -4.25 -23.33 -18.62
CA GLU A 47 -4.22 -24.71 -19.12
C GLU A 47 -3.07 -25.53 -18.51
N ASP A 48 -1.91 -24.91 -18.26
CA ASP A 48 -0.77 -25.55 -17.60
C ASP A 48 -0.90 -25.59 -16.05
N THR A 49 -1.85 -24.85 -15.48
CA THR A 49 -2.01 -24.77 -14.03
C THR A 49 -2.55 -26.08 -13.45
N VAL A 50 -1.84 -26.64 -12.47
CA VAL A 50 -2.23 -27.89 -11.80
C VAL A 50 -2.75 -27.62 -10.39
N THR A 51 -3.89 -28.19 -10.03
CA THR A 51 -4.33 -28.27 -8.62
C THR A 51 -3.55 -29.37 -7.94
N ILE A 52 -2.88 -29.07 -6.83
CA ILE A 52 -2.16 -30.08 -6.04
C ILE A 52 -2.73 -30.15 -4.63
N ASP A 53 -2.71 -31.33 -4.03
CA ASP A 53 -3.00 -31.51 -2.61
C ASP A 53 -1.73 -31.18 -1.81
N PRO A 54 -1.74 -30.15 -0.95
CA PRO A 54 -0.57 -29.76 -0.17
C PRO A 54 -0.15 -30.79 0.89
N TYR A 55 -0.95 -31.85 1.10
CA TYR A 55 -0.70 -32.91 2.08
C TYR A 55 -0.37 -34.28 1.43
N ALA A 56 -0.28 -34.35 0.10
CA ALA A 56 0.12 -35.56 -0.62
C ALA A 56 1.60 -35.93 -0.35
N GLU A 57 1.99 -37.16 -0.70
CA GLU A 57 3.35 -37.63 -0.44
C GLU A 57 4.41 -36.84 -1.25
N PRO A 58 5.59 -36.52 -0.66
CA PRO A 58 6.58 -35.65 -1.30
C PRO A 58 7.09 -36.12 -2.66
N GLU A 59 7.10 -37.45 -2.91
CA GLU A 59 7.59 -38.03 -4.17
C GLU A 59 6.69 -37.69 -5.36
N GLU A 60 5.38 -37.53 -5.12
CA GLU A 60 4.42 -37.12 -6.16
C GLU A 60 4.64 -35.66 -6.59
N ASN A 61 5.20 -34.85 -5.68
CA ASN A 61 5.31 -33.40 -5.86
C ASN A 61 6.52 -32.95 -6.69
N ALA A 62 7.56 -33.78 -6.82
CA ALA A 62 8.71 -33.49 -7.68
C ALA A 62 8.33 -33.38 -9.17
N ILE A 63 7.21 -34.00 -9.57
CA ILE A 63 6.69 -33.98 -10.94
C ILE A 63 6.18 -32.59 -11.34
N TYR A 64 5.78 -31.77 -10.37
CA TYR A 64 5.21 -30.43 -10.58
C TYR A 64 6.26 -29.32 -10.51
N ASP A 65 7.54 -29.64 -10.35
CA ASP A 65 8.60 -28.65 -10.35
C ASP A 65 8.62 -27.85 -11.66
N ASN A 66 8.82 -26.52 -11.55
CA ASN A 66 8.72 -25.53 -12.62
C ASN A 66 7.35 -25.36 -13.28
N ARG A 67 6.28 -25.96 -12.77
CA ARG A 67 4.91 -25.71 -13.25
C ARG A 67 4.20 -24.65 -12.43
N ILE A 68 3.15 -24.08 -13.01
CA ILE A 68 2.20 -23.26 -12.25
C ILE A 68 1.30 -24.20 -11.46
N VAL A 69 1.28 -24.03 -10.15
CA VAL A 69 0.44 -24.83 -9.26
C VAL A 69 -0.50 -23.92 -8.49
N HIS A 70 -1.63 -24.47 -8.10
CA HIS A 70 -2.44 -23.88 -7.05
C HIS A 70 -2.86 -24.93 -6.03
N PHE A 71 -2.94 -24.48 -4.80
CA PHE A 71 -3.39 -25.28 -3.68
C PHE A 71 -4.03 -24.39 -2.63
N THR A 72 -4.84 -25.02 -1.78
CA THR A 72 -5.59 -24.35 -0.72
C THR A 72 -5.34 -25.08 0.58
N GLY A 73 -5.10 -24.34 1.64
CA GLY A 73 -5.00 -24.93 2.97
C GLY A 73 -4.67 -23.91 4.05
N PRO A 74 -4.72 -24.33 5.32
CA PRO A 74 -4.32 -23.52 6.45
C PRO A 74 -2.84 -23.11 6.38
N LEU A 75 -2.57 -21.85 6.71
CA LEU A 75 -1.22 -21.34 6.89
C LEU A 75 -0.56 -21.99 8.11
N LEU A 76 0.71 -22.35 7.96
CA LEU A 76 1.62 -22.77 9.03
C LEU A 76 2.76 -21.75 9.11
N ILE A 77 2.96 -21.16 10.28
CA ILE A 77 3.96 -20.12 10.48
C ILE A 77 5.12 -20.71 11.29
N GLY A 78 6.35 -20.50 10.84
CA GLY A 78 7.52 -21.09 11.51
C GLY A 78 7.80 -20.48 12.88
N GLU A 79 7.80 -19.15 12.95
CA GLU A 79 8.10 -18.37 14.16
C GLU A 79 7.14 -17.19 14.27
N PRO A 80 6.76 -16.78 15.51
CA PRO A 80 5.88 -15.63 15.70
C PRO A 80 6.60 -14.33 15.35
N LEU A 81 5.85 -13.39 14.76
CA LEU A 81 6.29 -12.00 14.64
C LEU A 81 6.13 -11.30 15.99
N THR A 82 7.12 -10.48 16.38
CA THR A 82 7.19 -9.92 17.73
C THR A 82 7.47 -8.43 17.75
N GLU A 83 6.87 -7.74 18.72
CA GLU A 83 7.16 -6.35 19.07
C GLU A 83 7.30 -6.28 20.61
N PRO A 84 8.51 -6.54 21.14
CA PRO A 84 8.75 -6.72 22.57
C PRO A 84 8.37 -5.50 23.42
N ASP A 85 8.65 -4.30 22.94
CA ASP A 85 8.32 -3.03 23.62
C ASP A 85 6.81 -2.89 23.91
N TYR A 86 5.97 -3.59 23.14
CA TYR A 86 4.52 -3.59 23.25
C TYR A 86 3.95 -4.92 23.72
N ASN A 87 4.81 -5.89 24.08
CA ASN A 87 4.45 -7.25 24.49
C ASN A 87 3.56 -7.99 23.46
N ILE A 88 3.88 -7.84 22.17
CA ILE A 88 3.13 -8.46 21.07
C ILE A 88 3.89 -9.66 20.54
N HIS A 89 3.20 -10.80 20.46
CA HIS A 89 3.67 -12.02 19.84
C HIS A 89 2.52 -12.64 19.05
N ILE A 90 2.67 -12.81 17.73
CA ILE A 90 1.60 -13.31 16.88
C ILE A 90 2.10 -14.27 15.79
N MET A 91 1.41 -15.39 15.64
CA MET A 91 1.61 -16.33 14.53
C MET A 91 0.83 -15.82 13.32
N ALA A 92 1.47 -14.98 12.49
CA ALA A 92 0.88 -14.42 11.29
C ALA A 92 1.93 -14.18 10.19
N VAL A 93 1.49 -14.08 8.94
CA VAL A 93 2.38 -13.82 7.79
C VAL A 93 2.95 -12.41 7.86
N LYS A 94 2.17 -11.42 8.31
CA LYS A 94 2.60 -10.02 8.41
C LYS A 94 2.15 -9.40 9.71
N LEU A 95 3.00 -8.53 10.27
CA LEU A 95 2.70 -7.66 11.39
C LEU A 95 3.08 -6.24 11.00
N LYS A 96 2.13 -5.32 11.08
CA LYS A 96 2.27 -3.92 10.67
C LYS A 96 2.15 -3.03 11.89
N ARG A 97 3.20 -2.25 12.15
CA ARG A 97 3.23 -1.14 13.10
C ARG A 97 2.96 0.16 12.36
N ARG A 98 1.81 0.78 12.61
CA ARG A 98 1.48 2.11 12.09
C ARG A 98 1.66 3.14 13.21
N VAL A 99 2.65 4.02 13.04
CA VAL A 99 2.96 5.09 13.98
C VAL A 99 2.44 6.41 13.45
N GLN A 100 1.74 7.15 14.29
CA GLN A 100 1.27 8.49 14.03
C GLN A 100 1.77 9.44 15.11
N MET A 101 2.14 10.65 14.70
CA MET A 101 2.57 11.71 15.60
C MET A 101 1.52 12.81 15.63
N PHE A 102 1.24 13.32 16.83
CA PHE A 102 0.40 14.49 17.00
C PHE A 102 1.22 15.73 16.65
N GLN A 103 0.80 16.47 15.63
CA GLN A 103 1.59 17.56 15.05
C GLN A 103 0.69 18.64 14.44
N TRP A 104 1.25 19.84 14.26
CA TRP A 104 0.60 20.91 13.53
C TRP A 104 0.46 20.55 12.05
N VAL A 105 -0.69 20.91 11.49
CA VAL A 105 -1.04 20.80 10.09
C VAL A 105 -1.47 22.18 9.58
N GLU A 106 -0.95 22.57 8.43
CA GLU A 106 -1.42 23.72 7.68
C GLU A 106 -2.33 23.25 6.54
N GLU A 107 -3.49 23.88 6.43
CA GLU A 107 -4.44 23.70 5.33
C GLU A 107 -4.65 25.03 4.59
N SER A 108 -4.44 25.02 3.28
CA SER A 108 -4.63 26.19 2.42
C SER A 108 -5.93 26.08 1.63
N VAL A 109 -6.76 27.12 1.67
CA VAL A 109 -7.98 27.22 0.87
C VAL A 109 -7.81 28.34 -0.15
N GLU A 110 -7.99 28.01 -1.44
CA GLU A 110 -8.05 28.99 -2.52
C GLU A 110 -9.46 29.58 -2.59
N SER A 111 -9.59 30.90 -2.50
CA SER A 111 -10.87 31.57 -2.67
C SER A 111 -11.19 31.77 -4.14
N ASN A 112 -11.66 30.73 -4.82
CA ASN A 112 -12.19 30.85 -6.19
C ASN A 112 -13.67 31.27 -6.14
N PHE A 113 -13.96 32.48 -5.67
CA PHE A 113 -15.30 33.07 -5.79
C PHE A 113 -15.37 33.92 -7.06
N GLY A 114 -16.21 33.49 -8.00
CA GLY A 114 -16.34 34.05 -9.35
C GLY A 114 -16.51 35.57 -9.38
N GLY A 115 -15.49 36.26 -9.88
CA GLY A 115 -15.50 37.69 -10.18
C GLY A 115 -15.08 37.91 -11.63
N SER A 116 -15.90 38.65 -12.36
CA SER A 116 -15.78 39.00 -13.78
C SER A 116 -14.40 39.47 -14.26
N VAL A 117 -14.05 39.00 -15.47
CA VAL A 117 -13.04 39.31 -16.54
C VAL A 117 -12.21 40.63 -16.51
N SER A 118 -12.18 41.42 -15.43
CA SER A 118 -11.48 42.69 -15.42
C SER A 118 -11.01 43.07 -14.02
N SER A 119 -9.98 42.38 -13.52
CA SER A 119 -9.04 42.87 -12.49
C SER A 119 -7.94 41.81 -12.32
N GLU A 120 -6.69 42.26 -12.18
CA GLU A 120 -5.51 41.42 -12.00
C GLU A 120 -5.72 40.28 -10.98
N ASP A 121 -5.21 39.10 -11.33
CA ASP A 121 -5.20 37.84 -10.55
C ASP A 121 -4.81 38.07 -9.08
N ASN A 122 -5.79 38.36 -8.23
CA ASN A 122 -5.65 38.29 -6.78
C ASN A 122 -6.14 36.92 -6.32
N ASN A 123 -5.31 35.89 -6.53
CA ASN A 123 -5.47 34.60 -5.87
C ASN A 123 -5.15 34.76 -4.37
N GLU A 124 -6.11 35.23 -3.59
CA GLU A 124 -6.01 35.27 -2.14
C GLU A 124 -6.07 33.84 -1.57
N ARG A 125 -4.99 33.40 -0.93
CA ARG A 125 -4.92 32.09 -0.26
C ARG A 125 -5.06 32.27 1.23
N ASN A 126 -6.04 31.58 1.83
CA ASN A 126 -6.25 31.56 3.27
C ASN A 126 -5.60 30.31 3.87
N TYR A 127 -4.89 30.46 4.99
CA TYR A 127 -4.21 29.37 5.69
C TYR A 127 -4.84 29.13 7.06
N TYR A 128 -5.10 27.86 7.36
CA TYR A 128 -5.65 27.40 8.64
C TYR A 128 -4.69 26.42 9.29
N TYR A 129 -4.60 26.47 10.63
CA TYR A 129 -3.72 25.61 11.41
C TYR A 129 -4.53 24.83 12.43
N TYR A 130 -4.28 23.54 12.50
CA TYR A 130 -4.87 22.65 13.50
C TYR A 130 -3.89 21.55 13.86
N GLN A 131 -4.16 20.86 14.97
CA GLN A 131 -3.34 19.77 15.46
C GLN A 131 -4.03 18.45 15.14
N ASP A 132 -3.29 17.50 14.58
CA ASP A 132 -3.85 16.21 14.18
C ASP A 132 -2.76 15.13 14.16
N TRP A 133 -3.22 13.88 14.20
CA TRP A 133 -2.37 12.69 14.11
C TRP A 133 -1.99 12.42 12.66
N ARG A 134 -0.69 12.41 12.34
CA ARG A 134 -0.20 12.19 10.99
C ARG A 134 0.82 11.06 10.94
N ASP A 135 0.73 10.25 9.88
CA ASP A 135 1.64 9.12 9.62
C ASP A 135 3.02 9.57 9.09
N LYS A 136 3.16 10.85 8.73
CA LYS A 136 4.35 11.41 8.10
C LYS A 136 4.72 12.72 8.77
N LEU A 137 6.02 12.97 8.82
CA LEU A 137 6.58 14.21 9.33
C LEU A 137 6.11 15.38 8.46
N ILE A 138 5.54 16.41 9.09
CA ILE A 138 5.25 17.69 8.42
C ILE A 138 6.35 18.67 8.76
N ASP A 139 7.07 19.09 7.72
CA ASP A 139 8.12 20.10 7.80
C ASP A 139 7.50 21.47 8.09
N HIS A 140 7.49 21.85 9.37
CA HIS A 140 6.93 23.12 9.84
C HIS A 140 7.63 24.35 9.26
N ARG A 141 8.86 24.22 8.71
CA ARG A 141 9.58 25.31 8.05
C ARG A 141 8.92 25.73 6.74
N ARG A 142 7.99 24.92 6.23
CA ARG A 142 7.21 25.22 5.02
C ARG A 142 5.89 25.92 5.32
N PHE A 143 5.53 26.08 6.59
CA PHE A 143 4.33 26.81 6.98
C PHE A 143 4.45 28.29 6.62
N TYR A 144 3.34 28.87 6.18
CA TYR A 144 3.18 30.29 5.92
C TYR A 144 3.38 31.11 7.20
N ILE A 145 2.87 30.62 8.34
CA ILE A 145 3.09 31.17 9.68
C ILE A 145 3.78 30.11 10.55
N GLN A 146 5.09 30.24 10.69
CA GLN A 146 5.91 29.30 11.47
C GLN A 146 5.81 29.54 12.98
N THR A 147 5.65 30.79 13.41
CA THR A 147 5.64 31.18 14.82
C THR A 147 4.51 30.48 15.56
N GLY A 148 4.87 29.65 16.55
CA GLY A 148 3.89 28.90 17.37
C GLY A 148 3.46 27.54 16.79
N HIS A 149 3.89 27.20 15.58
CA HIS A 149 3.52 25.96 14.89
C HIS A 149 4.74 25.06 14.65
N HIS A 150 5.52 24.80 15.69
CA HIS A 150 6.73 23.97 15.59
C HIS A 150 6.39 22.49 15.73
N ASN A 151 6.84 21.68 14.77
CA ASN A 151 6.74 20.22 14.81
C ASN A 151 8.11 19.60 15.08
N PRO A 152 8.19 18.40 15.68
CA PRO A 152 9.43 17.64 15.76
C PRO A 152 10.03 17.36 14.38
N ASP A 153 11.35 17.13 14.33
CA ASP A 153 12.08 16.87 13.08
C ASP A 153 12.23 15.38 12.75
N LYS A 154 11.83 14.48 13.66
CA LYS A 154 11.94 13.03 13.48
C LYS A 154 10.90 12.26 14.29
N PHE A 155 10.57 11.06 13.82
CA PHE A 155 9.84 10.07 14.61
C PHE A 155 10.80 9.33 15.55
N PRO A 156 10.52 9.27 16.87
CA PRO A 156 11.27 8.40 17.79
C PRO A 156 11.09 6.90 17.49
N VAL A 157 9.91 6.52 16.98
CA VAL A 157 9.56 5.15 16.58
C VAL A 157 9.02 5.18 15.16
N GLU A 158 9.53 4.31 14.29
CA GLU A 158 9.14 4.29 12.88
C GLU A 158 8.03 3.25 12.58
N SER A 159 7.19 3.56 11.60
CA SER A 159 6.26 2.58 11.05
C SER A 159 7.02 1.46 10.33
N GLN A 160 6.60 0.22 10.54
CA GLN A 160 7.28 -0.95 9.96
C GLN A 160 6.25 -2.02 9.59
N THR A 161 6.58 -2.86 8.61
CA THR A 161 5.85 -4.10 8.35
C THR A 161 6.84 -5.25 8.36
N GLN A 162 6.69 -6.13 9.34
CA GLN A 162 7.41 -7.39 9.43
C GLN A 162 6.69 -8.44 8.58
N ILE A 163 7.45 -9.33 7.95
CA ILE A 163 6.94 -10.46 7.18
C ILE A 163 7.60 -11.71 7.72
N ALA A 164 6.83 -12.74 8.06
CA ALA A 164 7.37 -13.99 8.57
C ALA A 164 8.32 -14.64 7.57
N ASP A 165 9.45 -15.15 8.04
CA ASP A 165 10.47 -15.78 7.20
C ASP A 165 9.93 -17.07 6.57
N LEU A 166 9.45 -17.99 7.41
CA LEU A 166 8.91 -19.27 7.01
C LEU A 166 7.38 -19.30 7.11
N VAL A 167 6.72 -19.46 5.97
CA VAL A 167 5.27 -19.63 5.86
C VAL A 167 5.01 -20.80 4.93
N LYS A 168 4.17 -21.74 5.36
CA LYS A 168 3.83 -22.94 4.58
C LYS A 168 2.34 -23.16 4.49
N ILE A 169 1.95 -23.93 3.49
CA ILE A 169 0.67 -24.65 3.46
C ILE A 169 1.00 -26.10 3.14
N GLY A 170 0.68 -26.99 4.07
CA GLY A 170 1.15 -28.38 4.02
C GLY A 170 2.68 -28.43 3.89
N GLN A 171 3.17 -29.10 2.85
CA GLN A 171 4.61 -29.20 2.61
C GLN A 171 5.23 -27.99 1.89
N PHE A 172 4.45 -27.13 1.24
CA PHE A 172 4.96 -26.10 0.34
C PHE A 172 5.24 -24.79 1.07
N GLU A 173 6.39 -24.17 0.77
CA GLU A 173 6.76 -22.85 1.29
C GLU A 173 6.22 -21.72 0.39
N ILE A 174 5.64 -20.70 1.00
CA ILE A 174 5.14 -19.49 0.32
C ILE A 174 6.26 -18.48 0.18
N GLY A 175 6.65 -18.16 -1.07
CA GLY A 175 7.64 -17.14 -1.36
C GLY A 175 7.23 -15.72 -1.01
N LEU A 176 8.23 -14.83 -0.95
CA LEU A 176 8.07 -13.43 -0.54
C LEU A 176 7.01 -12.67 -1.37
N GLU A 177 6.97 -12.86 -2.68
CA GLU A 177 6.03 -12.14 -3.56
C GLU A 177 4.58 -12.54 -3.30
N SER A 178 4.34 -13.82 -2.99
CA SER A 178 3.01 -14.30 -2.56
C SER A 178 2.65 -13.80 -1.17
N LYS A 179 3.59 -13.80 -0.22
CA LYS A 179 3.39 -13.21 1.12
C LYS A 179 3.06 -11.71 1.06
N LYS A 180 3.67 -10.97 0.12
CA LYS A 180 3.39 -9.54 -0.08
C LYS A 180 1.94 -9.26 -0.47
N LYS A 181 1.31 -10.16 -1.25
CA LYS A 181 -0.09 -10.04 -1.71
C LYS A 181 -1.13 -10.27 -0.61
N ILE A 182 -0.73 -10.76 0.57
CA ILE A 182 -1.60 -10.82 1.73
C ILE A 182 -1.72 -9.40 2.30
N GLU A 183 -2.84 -8.74 2.00
CA GLU A 183 -3.11 -7.34 2.35
C GLU A 183 -4.37 -7.14 3.20
N GLU A 184 -5.08 -8.22 3.53
CA GLU A 184 -6.20 -8.17 4.45
C GLU A 184 -5.70 -8.08 5.89
N TYR A 185 -5.56 -6.85 6.38
CA TYR A 185 -5.10 -6.57 7.74
C TYR A 185 -6.27 -6.52 8.72
N THR A 186 -6.10 -7.19 9.85
CA THR A 186 -6.97 -7.11 11.02
C THR A 186 -6.24 -6.37 12.15
N GLU A 187 -6.96 -5.48 12.85
CA GLU A 187 -6.39 -4.75 13.98
C GLU A 187 -6.05 -5.70 15.13
N PHE A 188 -4.87 -5.50 15.72
CA PHE A 188 -4.43 -6.24 16.87
C PHE A 188 -4.84 -5.49 18.13
N THR A 189 -5.78 -6.05 18.89
CA THR A 189 -6.14 -5.55 20.22
C THR A 189 -5.55 -6.47 21.27
N SER A 190 -4.56 -5.97 22.01
CA SER A 190 -4.11 -6.64 23.22
C SER A 190 -4.88 -6.12 24.42
N ASP A 191 -5.13 -7.00 25.40
CA ASP A 191 -5.58 -6.62 26.74
C ASP A 191 -4.41 -6.49 27.73
N THR A 192 -3.20 -6.88 27.32
CA THR A 192 -2.02 -6.80 28.19
C THR A 192 -1.35 -5.44 28.06
N ARG A 193 -1.24 -4.73 29.18
CA ARG A 193 -0.48 -3.49 29.25
C ARG A 193 1.03 -3.78 29.04
N PRO A 194 1.75 -2.97 28.25
CA PRO A 194 3.21 -3.05 28.14
C PRO A 194 3.91 -2.91 29.50
N GLU A 195 5.10 -3.48 29.62
CA GLU A 195 5.91 -3.36 30.86
C GLU A 195 6.42 -1.94 31.07
N GLU A 196 6.65 -1.20 29.99
CA GLU A 196 7.10 0.19 30.07
C GLU A 196 5.97 1.11 30.56
N PRO A 197 6.15 1.79 31.71
CA PRO A 197 5.10 2.62 32.31
C PRO A 197 4.78 3.88 31.50
N GLU A 198 5.67 4.29 30.60
CA GLU A 198 5.47 5.43 29.71
C GLU A 198 4.53 5.10 28.54
N ILE A 199 4.29 3.82 28.25
CA ILE A 199 3.40 3.37 27.18
C ILE A 199 2.00 3.10 27.74
N LYS A 200 1.01 3.84 27.24
CA LYS A 200 -0.39 3.71 27.65
C LYS A 200 -1.20 2.99 26.58
N LEU A 201 -1.94 1.96 27.00
CA LEU A 201 -2.89 1.26 26.14
C LEU A 201 -4.29 1.84 26.34
N HIS A 202 -4.91 2.33 25.26
CA HIS A 202 -6.28 2.83 25.26
C HIS A 202 -6.96 2.56 23.91
N MET A 203 -8.14 1.91 23.93
CA MET A 203 -8.94 1.62 22.73
C MET A 203 -8.14 0.92 21.60
N GLY A 204 -7.24 -0.01 21.95
CA GLY A 204 -6.40 -0.73 20.98
C GLY A 204 -5.18 0.02 20.47
N PHE A 205 -5.00 1.29 20.84
CA PHE A 205 -3.80 2.06 20.52
C PHE A 205 -2.80 2.08 21.68
N TYR A 206 -1.52 2.06 21.33
CA TYR A 206 -0.42 2.31 22.25
C TYR A 206 0.02 3.76 22.12
N TYR A 207 0.07 4.49 23.22
CA TYR A 207 0.40 5.90 23.26
C TYR A 207 1.70 6.14 24.01
N HIS A 208 2.58 6.94 23.42
CA HIS A 208 3.74 7.53 24.08
C HIS A 208 3.36 8.98 24.37
N THR A 209 2.77 9.22 25.54
CA THR A 209 2.22 10.52 25.96
C THR A 209 2.08 10.62 27.47
N ASN A 210 2.12 11.86 27.98
CA ASN A 210 1.77 12.19 29.36
C ASN A 210 0.26 12.13 29.65
N ASP A 211 -0.60 12.42 28.67
CA ASP A 211 -2.06 12.35 28.81
C ASP A 211 -2.74 11.96 27.48
N VAL A 212 -3.41 10.81 27.47
CA VAL A 212 -4.09 10.28 26.28
C VAL A 212 -5.25 11.17 25.83
N PHE A 213 -5.87 11.91 26.76
CA PHE A 213 -7.02 12.77 26.46
C PHE A 213 -6.62 14.19 26.03
N ASN A 214 -5.38 14.59 26.32
CA ASN A 214 -4.83 15.91 25.98
C ASN A 214 -3.44 15.73 25.33
N PRO A 215 -3.38 15.23 24.08
CA PRO A 215 -2.10 14.98 23.42
C PRO A 215 -1.35 16.28 23.14
N GLU A 216 -0.02 16.22 23.28
CA GLU A 216 0.90 17.31 23.02
C GLU A 216 1.66 17.08 21.71
N ILE A 217 2.21 18.15 21.14
CA ILE A 217 2.97 18.07 19.90
C ILE A 217 4.19 17.14 20.09
N GLY A 218 4.28 16.11 19.26
CA GLY A 218 5.32 15.08 19.32
C GLY A 218 4.90 13.79 20.01
N ASP A 219 3.73 13.76 20.66
CA ASP A 219 3.17 12.52 21.18
C ASP A 219 2.93 11.51 20.06
N LEU A 220 3.06 10.23 20.39
CA LEU A 220 2.85 9.14 19.44
C LEU A 220 1.62 8.33 19.80
N ARG A 221 0.89 7.89 18.77
CA ARG A 221 -0.07 6.79 18.87
C ARG A 221 0.29 5.73 17.85
N ILE A 222 0.18 4.47 18.26
CA ILE A 222 0.63 3.32 17.50
C ILE A 222 -0.50 2.32 17.43
N LEU A 223 -0.79 1.86 16.21
CA LEU A 223 -1.74 0.80 15.94
C LEU A 223 -1.00 -0.37 15.32
N PHE A 224 -1.23 -1.55 15.88
CA PHE A 224 -0.75 -2.80 15.30
C PHE A 224 -1.87 -3.48 14.52
N SER A 225 -1.52 -4.02 13.37
CA SER A 225 -2.40 -4.89 12.60
C SER A 225 -1.63 -6.07 12.02
N PHE A 226 -2.29 -7.20 11.81
CA PHE A 226 -1.66 -8.40 11.28
C PHE A 226 -2.46 -8.92 10.07
N ALA A 227 -1.83 -9.73 9.24
CA ALA A 227 -2.47 -10.36 8.09
C ALA A 227 -1.99 -11.81 7.92
N GLY A 228 -2.91 -12.71 7.56
CA GLY A 228 -2.65 -14.15 7.42
C GLY A 228 -2.34 -14.82 8.75
N MET A 229 -3.33 -14.94 9.63
CA MET A 229 -3.16 -15.64 10.90
C MET A 229 -2.92 -17.14 10.66
N GLU A 230 -2.09 -17.76 11.48
CA GLU A 230 -1.89 -19.21 11.44
C GLU A 230 -3.22 -19.97 11.53
N GLY A 231 -3.37 -21.00 10.71
CA GLY A 231 -4.61 -21.77 10.59
C GLY A 231 -5.66 -21.18 9.64
N GLU A 232 -5.55 -19.91 9.24
CA GLU A 232 -6.41 -19.35 8.20
C GLU A 232 -6.16 -20.03 6.86
N VAL A 233 -7.25 -20.31 6.14
CA VAL A 233 -7.19 -21.00 4.85
C VAL A 233 -6.95 -19.99 3.74
N TYR A 234 -5.85 -20.16 3.02
CA TYR A 234 -5.51 -19.37 1.85
C TYR A 234 -5.41 -20.25 0.62
N THR A 235 -5.81 -19.69 -0.53
CA THR A 235 -5.51 -20.25 -1.84
C THR A 235 -4.32 -19.52 -2.42
N VAL A 236 -3.30 -20.27 -2.82
CA VAL A 236 -2.07 -19.70 -3.39
C VAL A 236 -1.89 -20.25 -4.79
N VAL A 237 -1.49 -19.37 -5.71
CA VAL A 237 -1.19 -19.69 -7.10
C VAL A 237 0.19 -19.12 -7.42
N GLY A 238 1.05 -19.93 -8.05
CA GLY A 238 2.35 -19.47 -8.50
C GLY A 238 3.19 -20.60 -9.07
N LYS A 239 4.42 -20.28 -9.45
CA LYS A 239 5.34 -21.28 -10.00
C LYS A 239 6.00 -22.05 -8.85
N LEU A 240 5.94 -23.38 -8.90
CA LEU A 240 6.65 -24.21 -7.94
C LEU A 240 8.11 -24.35 -8.36
N HIS A 241 9.03 -24.11 -7.43
CA HIS A 241 10.46 -24.38 -7.60
C HIS A 241 11.03 -24.98 -6.31
N GLN A 242 11.47 -26.23 -6.37
CA GLN A 242 12.05 -26.95 -5.23
C GLN A 242 11.19 -26.84 -3.96
N ASN A 243 9.89 -27.12 -4.10
CA ASN A 243 8.91 -27.11 -3.00
C ASN A 243 8.62 -25.71 -2.40
N ARG A 244 9.08 -24.64 -3.07
CA ARG A 244 8.78 -23.24 -2.75
C ARG A 244 8.05 -22.57 -3.90
N LEU A 245 7.03 -21.80 -3.59
CA LEU A 245 6.37 -20.90 -4.55
C LEU A 245 7.23 -19.67 -4.80
N VAL A 246 7.45 -19.34 -6.08
CA VAL A 246 8.20 -18.15 -6.52
C VAL A 246 7.34 -17.25 -7.38
#